data_AF-A0A6B2SHW1-F1
#
_entry.id   AF-A0A6B2SHW1-F1
#
_cell.length_a   1.000
_cell.length_b   1.000
_cell.length_c   1.000
_cell.angle_alpha   90.00
_cell.angle_beta   90.00
_cell.angle_gamma   90.00
#
_symmetry.space_group_name_H-M   'P 1'
#
loop_
_entity.id
_entity.type
_entity.pdbx_description
1 polymer ?
#
loop_
_entity_poly.entity_id
_entity_poly.type
_entity_poly.pdbx_seq_one_letter_code
_entity_poly.pdbx_strand_id
1 'polypeptide(L)'
;MNMGNSAVCGWLLRPAESYVRWVLAVVLVAAVVRVGLASPQGGMDNAIVVRAAEAWLDGRSPYADRHFLYLPGAVLAAVPQALLPADVVRFLVPAGVTAGLVGGWVCALRVYGVPLRSRFAGYGLLGLALGFAPFGHLVQLGNWTAGSALALPCALLLVCRGRWVAAGLVIGAAVAVKPLLAPVLLLFVFARRWRALAAAVGVPALVSAVAALAMPDPAGFFTRTLPFLLRGEDSFVRLYEASPAAVLARLGVP
;
A
#
# COMPACT_ATOMS: atom_id res chain seq x y z
N MET A 1 24.20 18.03 -30.25
CA MET A 1 24.68 17.00 -29.29
C MET A 1 24.51 17.54 -27.87
N ASN A 2 23.76 16.82 -27.04
CA ASN A 2 23.09 17.32 -25.82
C ASN A 2 24.02 17.33 -24.58
N MET A 3 25.08 18.14 -24.61
CA MET A 3 26.15 18.15 -23.58
C MET A 3 25.67 18.58 -22.17
N GLY A 4 24.58 19.35 -22.06
CA GLY A 4 24.02 19.77 -20.77
C GLY A 4 23.32 18.63 -20.02
N ASN A 5 22.57 17.79 -20.74
CA ASN A 5 21.85 16.65 -20.15
C ASN A 5 22.81 15.58 -19.61
N SER A 6 23.94 15.34 -20.28
CA SER A 6 24.95 14.39 -19.81
C SER A 6 25.69 14.87 -18.56
N ALA A 7 25.94 16.18 -18.43
CA ALA A 7 26.59 16.75 -17.25
C ALA A 7 25.71 16.66 -15.99
N VAL A 8 24.42 16.97 -16.10
CA VAL A 8 23.46 16.89 -14.99
C VAL A 8 23.25 15.44 -14.54
N CYS A 9 23.03 14.52 -15.48
CA CYS A 9 22.95 13.09 -15.17
C CYS A 9 24.23 12.56 -14.51
N GLY A 10 25.40 12.97 -15.01
CA GLY A 10 26.70 12.62 -14.41
C GLY A 10 26.85 13.13 -12.99
N TRP A 11 26.39 14.36 -12.70
CA TRP A 11 26.41 14.93 -11.35
C TRP A 11 25.47 14.17 -10.39
N LEU A 12 24.28 13.80 -10.85
CA LEU A 12 23.26 13.09 -10.06
C LEU A 12 23.68 11.68 -9.67
N LEU A 13 24.47 11.00 -10.51
CA LEU A 13 24.93 9.64 -10.25
C LEU A 13 26.15 9.57 -9.32
N ARG A 14 26.84 10.68 -9.08
CA ARG A 14 27.97 10.74 -8.13
C ARG A 14 27.52 10.45 -6.70
N PRO A 15 28.41 9.95 -5.83
CA PRO A 15 28.11 9.75 -4.43
C PRO A 15 27.59 11.02 -3.77
N ALA A 16 26.49 10.90 -3.01
CA ALA A 16 25.99 11.95 -2.14
C ALA A 16 26.95 12.20 -0.99
N GLU A 17 26.96 13.44 -0.53
CA GLU A 17 27.70 13.85 0.64
C GLU A 17 27.16 13.16 1.90
N SER A 18 28.02 12.95 2.91
CA SER A 18 27.63 12.26 4.14
C SER A 18 26.49 12.95 4.88
N TYR A 19 26.45 14.28 4.87
CA TYR A 19 25.40 15.07 5.52
C TYR A 19 24.01 14.81 4.92
N VAL A 20 23.91 14.50 3.63
CA VAL A 20 22.61 14.24 2.96
C VAL A 20 21.91 13.06 3.61
N ARG A 21 22.66 12.02 3.99
CA ARG A 21 22.11 10.84 4.67
C ARG A 21 21.58 11.18 6.07
N TRP A 22 22.29 12.05 6.80
CA TRP A 22 21.85 12.51 8.11
C TRP A 22 20.61 13.38 8.02
N VAL A 23 20.60 14.37 7.11
CA VAL A 23 19.43 15.21 6.86
C VAL A 23 18.23 14.35 6.47
N LEU A 24 18.41 13.39 5.55
CA LEU A 24 17.35 12.48 5.16
C LEU A 24 16.84 11.65 6.34
N ALA A 25 17.72 11.06 7.15
CA ALA A 25 17.32 10.30 8.33
C ALA A 25 16.52 11.17 9.32
N VAL A 26 16.99 12.39 9.59
CA VAL A 26 16.29 13.35 10.46
C VAL A 26 14.92 13.69 9.90
N VAL A 27 14.80 13.99 8.61
CA VAL A 27 13.51 14.33 7.98
C VAL A 27 12.52 13.16 8.06
N LEU A 28 12.95 11.94 7.76
CA LEU A 28 12.09 10.76 7.83
C LEU A 28 11.64 10.46 9.27
N VAL A 29 12.56 10.52 10.24
CA VAL A 29 12.23 10.31 11.66
C VAL A 29 11.33 11.43 12.18
N ALA A 30 11.61 12.68 11.84
CA ALA A 30 10.78 13.82 12.23
C ALA A 30 9.36 13.70 11.67
N ALA A 31 9.19 13.20 10.44
CA ALA A 31 7.88 12.95 9.86
C ALA A 31 7.09 11.91 10.69
N VAL A 32 7.73 10.81 11.08
CA VAL A 32 7.13 9.77 11.93
C VAL A 32 6.76 10.31 13.31
N VAL A 33 7.70 10.98 13.98
CA VAL A 33 7.51 11.54 15.32
C VAL A 33 6.40 12.59 15.31
N ARG A 34 6.39 13.48 14.32
CA ARG A 34 5.34 14.50 14.17
C ARG A 34 3.95 13.87 14.10
N VAL A 35 3.79 12.79 13.33
CA VAL A 35 2.50 12.10 13.20
C VAL A 35 2.08 11.43 14.51
N GLY A 36 2.99 10.71 15.17
CA GLY A 36 2.68 10.06 16.45
C GLY A 36 2.41 11.04 17.59
N LEU A 37 2.97 12.24 17.56
CA LEU A 37 2.66 13.31 18.52
C LEU A 37 1.36 14.06 18.19
N ALA A 38 1.03 14.22 16.91
CA ALA A 38 -0.14 15.00 16.48
C ALA A 38 -1.47 14.24 16.59
N SER A 39 -1.44 12.90 16.57
CA SER A 39 -2.65 12.07 16.63
C SER A 39 -2.50 10.95 17.66
N PRO A 40 -3.44 10.82 18.63
CA PRO A 40 -3.47 9.67 19.54
C PRO A 40 -3.56 8.33 18.82
N GLN A 41 -4.07 8.35 17.59
CA GLN A 41 -4.24 7.19 16.72
C GLN A 41 -3.19 7.14 15.61
N GLY A 42 -2.24 8.09 15.54
CA GLY A 42 -1.18 8.12 14.51
C GLY A 42 -1.67 8.34 13.07
N GLY A 43 -2.92 8.80 12.89
CA GLY A 43 -3.63 8.83 11.61
C GLY A 43 -3.84 7.42 11.06
N MET A 44 -5.08 6.93 11.12
CA MET A 44 -5.39 5.56 10.70
C MET A 44 -6.57 5.54 9.74
N ASP A 45 -6.30 5.79 8.47
CA ASP A 45 -7.26 5.50 7.38
C ASP A 45 -7.70 4.03 7.38
N ASN A 46 -6.87 3.12 7.94
CA ASN A 46 -7.19 1.70 8.05
C ASN A 46 -7.68 1.30 9.45
N ALA A 47 -8.09 2.26 10.30
CA ALA A 47 -8.66 1.95 11.61
C ALA A 47 -9.84 0.97 11.50
N ILE A 48 -10.55 1.00 10.37
CA ILE A 48 -11.64 0.06 10.10
C ILE A 48 -11.19 -1.39 9.97
N VAL A 49 -10.00 -1.62 9.40
CA VAL A 49 -9.42 -2.97 9.25
C VAL A 49 -8.89 -3.46 10.59
N VAL A 50 -8.35 -2.55 11.42
CA VAL A 50 -7.91 -2.85 12.78
C VAL A 50 -9.10 -3.23 13.66
N ARG A 51 -10.20 -2.45 13.62
CA ARG A 51 -11.45 -2.78 14.33
C ARG A 51 -12.05 -4.12 13.87
N ALA A 52 -11.94 -4.43 12.59
CA ALA A 52 -12.34 -5.73 12.07
C ALA A 52 -11.49 -6.88 12.65
N ALA A 53 -10.17 -6.67 12.81
CA ALA A 53 -9.30 -7.62 13.48
C ALA A 53 -9.61 -7.75 14.98
N GLU A 54 -9.86 -6.65 15.69
CA GLU A 54 -10.32 -6.66 17.08
C GLU A 54 -11.63 -7.45 17.24
N ALA A 55 -12.62 -7.17 16.37
CA ALA A 55 -13.87 -7.91 16.36
C ALA A 55 -13.66 -9.41 16.16
N TRP A 56 -12.78 -9.80 15.24
CA TRP A 56 -12.42 -11.20 15.02
C TRP A 56 -11.77 -11.83 16.26
N LEU A 57 -10.84 -11.13 16.91
CA LEU A 57 -10.18 -11.57 18.14
C LEU A 57 -11.17 -11.75 19.30
N ASP A 58 -12.24 -10.94 19.33
CA ASP A 58 -13.35 -11.06 20.28
C ASP A 58 -14.36 -12.17 19.90
N GLY A 59 -14.11 -12.95 18.85
CA GLY A 59 -15.04 -13.98 18.36
C GLY A 59 -16.29 -13.42 17.65
N ARG A 60 -16.28 -12.15 17.27
CA ARG A 60 -17.34 -11.50 16.48
C ARG A 60 -17.00 -11.55 14.99
N SER A 61 -18.03 -11.44 14.14
CA SER A 61 -17.80 -11.36 12.69
C SER A 61 -17.29 -9.97 12.29
N PRO A 62 -16.14 -9.87 11.59
CA PRO A 62 -15.68 -8.62 10.97
C PRO A 62 -16.69 -8.01 10.01
N TYR A 63 -17.48 -8.86 9.33
CA TYR A 63 -18.50 -8.46 8.35
C TYR A 63 -19.81 -7.99 8.99
N ALA A 64 -19.87 -7.89 10.32
CA ALA A 64 -20.97 -7.20 11.00
C ALA A 64 -20.89 -5.67 10.82
N ASP A 65 -19.68 -5.12 10.60
CA ASP A 65 -19.51 -3.71 10.21
C ASP A 65 -19.69 -3.57 8.69
N ARG A 66 -20.75 -2.88 8.27
CA ARG A 66 -21.06 -2.60 6.85
C ARG A 66 -19.95 -1.86 6.11
N HIS A 67 -19.10 -1.14 6.83
CA HIS A 67 -18.04 -0.34 6.24
C HIS A 67 -16.75 -1.17 6.03
N PHE A 68 -16.68 -2.40 6.55
CA PHE A 68 -15.54 -3.29 6.34
C PHE A 68 -15.58 -3.92 4.94
N LEU A 69 -14.94 -3.26 3.97
CA LEU A 69 -15.00 -3.60 2.55
C LEU A 69 -13.74 -4.31 2.04
N TYR A 70 -13.14 -5.18 2.86
CA TYR A 70 -11.89 -5.86 2.54
C TYR A 70 -12.08 -7.38 2.41
N LEU A 71 -11.14 -8.02 1.71
CA LEU A 71 -11.01 -9.48 1.67
C LEU A 71 -10.76 -10.03 3.08
N PRO A 72 -11.18 -11.28 3.39
CA PRO A 72 -10.94 -11.88 4.70
C PRO A 72 -9.46 -11.85 5.13
N GLY A 73 -8.54 -11.98 4.17
CA GLY A 73 -7.10 -11.92 4.42
C GLY A 73 -6.60 -10.60 5.02
N ALA A 74 -7.31 -9.49 4.81
CA ALA A 74 -6.94 -8.20 5.39
C ALA A 74 -7.10 -8.17 6.91
N VAL A 75 -8.03 -8.97 7.46
CA VAL A 75 -8.22 -9.13 8.91
C VAL A 75 -6.96 -9.69 9.54
N LEU A 76 -6.40 -10.77 8.96
CA LEU A 76 -5.16 -11.38 9.45
C LEU A 76 -3.98 -10.40 9.39
N ALA A 77 -3.90 -9.58 8.33
CA ALA A 77 -2.85 -8.57 8.20
C ALA A 77 -2.93 -7.47 9.26
N ALA A 78 -4.13 -7.19 9.79
CA ALA A 78 -4.35 -6.19 10.83
C ALA A 78 -4.14 -6.73 12.26
N VAL A 79 -4.10 -8.05 12.47
CA VAL A 79 -3.93 -8.65 13.81
C VAL A 79 -2.72 -8.13 14.57
N PRO A 80 -1.50 -8.03 13.98
CA PRO A 80 -0.36 -7.50 14.71
C PRO A 80 -0.60 -6.07 15.22
N GLN A 81 -1.33 -5.25 14.47
CA GLN A 81 -1.66 -3.90 14.85
C GLN A 81 -2.76 -3.85 15.93
N ALA A 82 -3.76 -4.72 15.86
CA ALA A 82 -4.84 -4.84 16.85
C ALA A 82 -4.35 -5.32 18.22
N LEU A 83 -3.28 -6.13 18.26
CA LEU A 83 -2.70 -6.65 19.51
C LEU A 83 -1.76 -5.66 20.22
N LEU A 84 -1.33 -4.59 19.55
CA LEU A 84 -0.36 -3.65 20.10
C LEU A 84 -1.04 -2.47 20.82
N PRO A 85 -0.46 -1.98 21.92
CA PRO A 85 -0.96 -0.78 22.59
C PRO A 85 -0.96 0.45 21.67
N ALA A 86 -1.97 1.30 21.81
CA ALA A 86 -2.12 2.52 21.00
C ALA A 86 -0.87 3.44 21.05
N ASP A 87 -0.23 3.53 22.21
CA ASP A 87 0.99 4.33 22.40
C ASP A 87 2.17 3.87 21.53
N VAL A 88 2.20 2.59 21.20
CA VAL A 88 3.20 1.99 20.29
C VAL A 88 2.75 2.14 18.84
N VAL A 89 1.48 1.84 18.56
CA VAL A 89 0.90 1.88 17.20
C VAL A 89 1.03 3.26 16.57
N ARG A 90 0.80 4.35 17.32
CA ARG A 90 0.86 5.73 16.82
C ARG A 90 2.23 6.12 16.24
N PHE A 91 3.31 5.43 16.61
CA PHE A 91 4.64 5.63 16.01
C PHE A 91 5.02 4.50 15.05
N LEU A 92 4.63 3.27 15.36
CA LEU A 92 4.99 2.10 14.55
C LEU A 92 4.35 2.13 13.17
N VAL A 93 3.09 2.55 13.06
CA VAL A 93 2.37 2.63 11.78
C VAL A 93 3.01 3.64 10.82
N PRO A 94 3.21 4.93 11.18
CA PRO A 94 3.89 5.88 10.30
C PRO A 94 5.33 5.47 10.02
N ALA A 95 6.03 4.82 10.97
CA ALA A 95 7.35 4.25 10.72
C ALA A 95 7.32 3.14 9.66
N GLY A 96 6.38 2.20 9.75
CA GLY A 96 6.18 1.12 8.79
C GLY A 96 5.82 1.64 7.40
N VAL A 97 4.94 2.64 7.32
CA VAL A 97 4.61 3.32 6.06
C VAL A 97 5.85 3.99 5.47
N THR A 98 6.59 4.75 6.27
CA THR A 98 7.82 5.42 5.84
C THR A 98 8.84 4.40 5.32
N ALA A 99 9.06 3.30 6.04
CA ALA A 99 9.93 2.22 5.62
C ALA A 99 9.47 1.58 4.31
N GLY A 100 8.16 1.37 4.13
CA GLY A 100 7.58 0.88 2.88
C GLY A 100 7.86 1.82 1.69
N LEU A 101 7.65 3.12 1.87
CA LEU A 101 7.92 4.13 0.83
C LEU A 101 9.42 4.21 0.48
N VAL A 102 10.30 4.18 1.49
CA VAL A 102 11.76 4.14 1.29
C VAL A 102 12.17 2.85 0.58
N GLY A 103 11.60 1.71 0.96
CA GLY A 103 11.85 0.43 0.30
C GLY A 103 11.39 0.45 -1.16
N GLY A 104 10.23 1.03 -1.45
CA GLY A 104 9.72 1.21 -2.81
C GLY A 104 10.63 2.06 -3.66
N TRP A 105 11.11 3.18 -3.11
CA TRP A 105 12.12 4.04 -3.74
C TRP A 105 13.41 3.28 -4.04
N VAL A 106 13.94 2.54 -3.07
CA VAL A 106 15.15 1.71 -3.26
C VAL A 106 14.93 0.67 -4.35
N CYS A 107 13.78 -0.02 -4.38
CA CYS A 107 13.46 -0.96 -5.44
C CYS A 107 13.41 -0.29 -6.81
N ALA A 108 12.76 0.87 -6.93
CA ALA A 108 12.69 1.64 -8.17
C ALA A 108 14.09 2.05 -8.67
N LEU A 109 14.96 2.57 -7.80
CA LEU A 109 16.35 2.88 -8.17
C LEU A 109 17.09 1.65 -8.71
N ARG A 110 16.87 0.48 -8.09
CA ARG A 110 17.51 -0.77 -8.51
C ARG A 110 16.98 -1.30 -9.85
N VAL A 111 15.73 -1.00 -10.22
CA VAL A 111 15.19 -1.31 -11.56
C VAL A 111 15.98 -0.57 -12.63
N TYR A 112 16.31 0.70 -12.38
CA TYR A 112 17.04 1.56 -13.32
C TYR A 112 18.57 1.53 -13.15
N GLY A 113 19.10 0.65 -12.30
CA GLY A 113 20.55 0.54 -12.06
C GLY A 113 21.18 1.77 -11.38
N VAL A 114 20.39 2.61 -10.72
CA VAL A 114 20.88 3.82 -10.05
C VAL A 114 21.58 3.45 -8.72
N PRO A 115 22.82 3.90 -8.47
CA PRO A 115 23.51 3.61 -7.22
C PRO A 115 22.78 4.21 -6.01
N LEU A 116 22.58 3.43 -4.94
CA LEU A 116 21.89 3.91 -3.74
C LEU A 116 22.63 5.00 -2.96
N ARG A 117 23.96 5.08 -3.17
CA ARG A 117 24.79 6.14 -2.58
C ARG A 117 24.80 7.40 -3.43
N SER A 118 24.10 7.43 -4.57
CA SER A 118 24.12 8.58 -5.47
C SER A 118 23.38 9.78 -4.91
N ARG A 119 23.71 10.97 -5.41
CA ARG A 119 22.99 12.22 -5.16
C ARG A 119 21.52 12.11 -5.54
N PHE A 120 21.21 11.47 -6.66
CA PHE A 120 19.82 11.21 -7.07
C PHE A 120 19.07 10.40 -6.02
N ALA A 121 19.68 9.33 -5.49
CA ALA A 121 19.05 8.49 -4.48
C ALA A 121 18.73 9.27 -3.18
N GLY A 122 19.67 10.09 -2.71
CA GLY A 122 19.53 10.89 -1.50
C GLY A 122 18.59 12.09 -1.67
N TYR A 123 18.91 13.00 -2.61
CA TYR A 123 18.12 14.20 -2.85
C TYR A 123 16.74 13.89 -3.45
N GLY A 124 16.63 12.83 -4.25
CA GLY A 124 15.33 12.39 -4.79
C GLY A 124 14.38 11.97 -3.67
N LEU A 125 14.85 11.12 -2.74
CA LEU A 125 14.03 10.72 -1.59
C LEU A 125 13.72 11.89 -0.65
N LEU A 126 14.68 12.79 -0.45
CA LEU A 126 14.47 14.00 0.33
C LEU A 126 13.40 14.90 -0.32
N GLY A 127 13.47 15.07 -1.65
CA GLY A 127 12.47 15.80 -2.43
C GLY A 127 11.08 15.16 -2.37
N LEU A 128 11.00 13.82 -2.39
CA LEU A 128 9.74 13.11 -2.17
C LEU A 128 9.20 13.36 -0.75
N ALA A 129 10.03 13.22 0.28
CA ALA A 129 9.62 13.36 1.67
C ALA A 129 9.17 14.80 2.03
N LEU A 130 9.81 15.81 1.45
CA LEU A 130 9.53 17.22 1.75
C LEU A 130 8.54 17.89 0.78
N GLY A 131 8.52 17.47 -0.48
CA GLY A 131 7.83 18.17 -1.56
C GLY A 131 6.72 17.39 -2.25
N PHE A 132 6.61 16.08 -2.03
CA PHE A 132 5.58 15.26 -2.66
C PHE A 132 4.44 14.95 -1.68
N ALA A 133 3.34 15.71 -1.81
CA ALA A 133 2.19 15.59 -0.91
C ALA A 133 1.68 14.16 -0.70
N PRO A 134 1.61 13.27 -1.72
CA PRO A 134 1.20 11.89 -1.51
C PRO A 134 2.12 11.11 -0.57
N PHE A 135 3.43 11.39 -0.55
CA PHE A 135 4.34 10.78 0.43
C PHE A 135 3.96 11.19 1.85
N GLY A 136 3.82 12.51 2.08
CA GLY A 136 3.44 13.06 3.38
C GLY A 136 2.07 12.57 3.85
N HIS A 137 1.08 12.52 2.96
CA HIS A 137 -0.26 12.03 3.27
C HIS A 137 -0.28 10.55 3.63
N LEU A 138 0.46 9.69 2.90
CA LEU A 138 0.52 8.27 3.25
C LEU A 138 1.10 8.06 4.66
N VAL A 139 2.18 8.77 5.00
CA VAL A 139 2.78 8.73 6.35
C VAL A 139 1.81 9.26 7.40
N GLN A 140 1.13 10.38 7.12
CA GLN A 140 0.19 11.00 8.04
C GLN A 140 -1.06 10.16 8.29
N LEU A 141 -1.56 9.44 7.28
CA LEU A 141 -2.80 8.67 7.35
C LEU A 141 -2.56 7.20 7.71
N GLY A 142 -1.31 6.78 7.85
CA GLY A 142 -0.95 5.39 8.12
C GLY A 142 -1.47 4.42 7.05
N ASN A 143 -1.70 4.89 5.82
CA ASN A 143 -2.53 4.20 4.83
C ASN A 143 -1.81 2.98 4.23
N TRP A 144 -2.50 1.83 4.16
CA TRP A 144 -1.93 0.56 3.67
C TRP A 144 -1.58 0.56 2.18
N THR A 145 -1.99 1.60 1.44
CA THR A 145 -1.49 1.88 0.07
C THR A 145 0.05 1.93 0.02
N ALA A 146 0.72 2.26 1.13
CA ALA A 146 2.17 2.17 1.26
C ALA A 146 2.72 0.76 0.95
N GLY A 147 1.97 -0.30 1.28
CA GLY A 147 2.31 -1.68 0.93
C GLY A 147 2.34 -1.88 -0.60
N SER A 148 1.37 -1.33 -1.33
CA SER A 148 1.36 -1.36 -2.79
C SER A 148 2.49 -0.50 -3.40
N ALA A 149 2.80 0.64 -2.80
CA ALA A 149 3.90 1.51 -3.20
C ALA A 149 5.29 0.83 -3.08
N LEU A 150 5.44 -0.10 -2.13
CA LEU A 150 6.60 -1.00 -2.05
C LEU A 150 6.50 -2.18 -3.02
N ALA A 151 5.35 -2.86 -3.02
CA ALA A 151 5.18 -4.13 -3.73
C ALA A 151 5.34 -4.00 -5.24
N LEU A 152 4.82 -2.92 -5.84
CA LEU A 152 4.92 -2.71 -7.28
C LEU A 152 6.39 -2.61 -7.77
N PRO A 153 7.22 -1.67 -7.31
CA PRO A 153 8.62 -1.59 -7.74
C PRO A 153 9.43 -2.82 -7.31
N CYS A 154 9.10 -3.46 -6.19
CA CYS A 154 9.73 -4.72 -5.78
C CYS A 154 9.43 -5.86 -6.77
N ALA A 155 8.16 -6.02 -7.17
CA ALA A 155 7.74 -7.00 -8.16
C ALA A 155 8.38 -6.74 -9.52
N LEU A 156 8.42 -5.47 -9.97
CA LEU A 156 9.11 -5.09 -11.20
C LEU A 156 10.60 -5.42 -11.14
N LEU A 157 11.26 -5.15 -10.01
CA LEU A 157 12.66 -5.52 -9.80
C LEU A 157 12.89 -7.04 -9.90
N LEU A 158 11.97 -7.84 -9.37
CA LEU A 158 12.01 -9.30 -9.49
C LEU A 158 11.78 -9.75 -10.94
N VAL A 159 10.85 -9.12 -11.66
CA VAL A 159 10.61 -9.36 -13.10
C VAL A 159 11.85 -9.04 -13.93
N CYS A 160 12.50 -7.90 -13.70
CA CYS A 160 13.75 -7.52 -14.38
C CYS A 160 14.89 -8.53 -14.12
N ARG A 161 14.83 -9.26 -13.01
CA ARG A 161 15.78 -10.35 -12.68
C ARG A 161 15.30 -11.74 -13.11
N GLY A 162 14.23 -11.83 -13.91
CA GLY A 162 13.67 -13.10 -14.37
C GLY A 162 12.93 -13.91 -13.29
N ARG A 163 12.75 -13.38 -12.07
CA ARG A 163 12.12 -14.07 -10.92
C ARG A 163 10.60 -13.87 -10.91
N TRP A 164 9.93 -14.29 -11.97
CA TRP A 164 8.50 -14.07 -12.18
C TRP A 164 7.60 -14.62 -11.08
N VAL A 165 7.84 -15.84 -10.59
CA VAL A 165 7.01 -16.44 -9.51
C VAL A 165 7.13 -15.62 -8.22
N ALA A 166 8.33 -15.16 -7.87
CA ALA A 166 8.53 -14.30 -6.71
C ALA A 166 7.81 -12.95 -6.89
N ALA A 167 7.82 -12.37 -8.09
CA ALA A 167 7.04 -11.17 -8.39
C ALA A 167 5.53 -11.44 -8.22
N GLY A 168 5.06 -12.60 -8.66
CA GLY A 168 3.68 -13.04 -8.45
C GLY A 168 3.32 -13.13 -6.97
N LEU A 169 4.19 -13.73 -6.14
CA LEU A 169 3.99 -13.80 -4.68
C LEU A 169 3.91 -12.41 -4.04
N VAL A 170 4.78 -11.47 -4.43
CA VAL A 170 4.77 -10.09 -3.92
C VAL A 170 3.47 -9.36 -4.29
N ILE A 171 3.02 -9.47 -5.55
CA ILE A 171 1.75 -8.88 -5.99
C ILE A 171 0.56 -9.54 -5.28
N GLY A 172 0.56 -10.87 -5.17
CA GLY A 172 -0.50 -11.61 -4.48
C GLY A 172 -0.62 -11.25 -3.00
N ALA A 173 0.51 -11.11 -2.29
CA ALA A 173 0.53 -10.66 -0.90
C ALA A 173 -0.03 -9.23 -0.77
N ALA A 174 0.34 -8.32 -1.67
CA ALA A 174 -0.22 -6.96 -1.67
C ALA A 174 -1.74 -6.96 -1.92
N VAL A 175 -2.21 -7.76 -2.89
CA VAL A 175 -3.64 -7.88 -3.22
C VAL A 175 -4.44 -8.47 -2.05
N ALA A 176 -3.88 -9.42 -1.30
CA ALA A 176 -4.53 -10.02 -0.14
C ALA A 176 -4.82 -8.99 0.97
N VAL A 177 -3.95 -8.00 1.11
CA VAL A 177 -4.07 -6.91 2.08
C VAL A 177 -4.99 -5.81 1.55
N LYS A 178 -4.77 -5.38 0.31
CA LYS A 178 -5.56 -4.34 -0.36
C LYS A 178 -5.47 -4.54 -1.88
N PRO A 179 -6.60 -4.80 -2.59
CA PRO A 179 -6.57 -5.24 -3.98
C PRO A 179 -6.24 -4.13 -5.01
N LEU A 180 -5.49 -3.10 -4.62
CA LEU A 180 -5.09 -1.99 -5.48
C LEU A 180 -4.24 -2.43 -6.67
N LEU A 181 -3.39 -3.46 -6.48
CA LEU A 181 -2.53 -3.99 -7.53
C LEU A 181 -3.19 -5.10 -8.36
N ALA A 182 -4.49 -5.37 -8.21
CA ALA A 182 -5.18 -6.37 -9.04
C ALA A 182 -5.06 -6.12 -10.56
N PRO A 183 -5.09 -4.87 -11.08
CA PRO A 183 -4.85 -4.62 -12.50
C PRO A 183 -3.45 -5.06 -12.98
N VAL A 184 -2.46 -5.13 -12.10
CA VAL A 184 -1.09 -5.58 -12.42
C VAL A 184 -1.07 -7.08 -12.79
N LEU A 185 -2.12 -7.85 -12.48
CA LEU A 185 -2.24 -9.24 -12.92
C LEU A 185 -2.18 -9.38 -14.46
N LEU A 186 -2.65 -8.36 -15.19
CA LEU A 186 -2.57 -8.30 -16.65
C LEU A 186 -1.12 -8.36 -17.16
N LEU A 187 -0.15 -7.84 -16.41
CA LEU A 187 1.27 -7.96 -16.76
C LEU A 187 1.68 -9.42 -16.91
N PHE A 188 1.23 -10.30 -15.99
CA PHE A 188 1.57 -11.71 -16.02
C PHE A 188 0.83 -12.46 -17.13
N VAL A 189 -0.41 -12.05 -17.44
CA VAL A 189 -1.20 -12.58 -18.56
C VAL A 189 -0.52 -12.25 -19.89
N PHE A 190 -0.22 -10.98 -20.14
CA PHE A 190 0.41 -10.53 -21.39
C PHE A 190 1.83 -11.08 -21.54
N ALA A 191 2.58 -11.23 -20.44
CA ALA A 191 3.87 -11.90 -20.45
C ALA A 191 3.79 -13.44 -20.57
N ARG A 192 2.58 -14.03 -20.61
CA ARG A 192 2.31 -15.48 -20.63
C ARG A 192 3.01 -16.25 -19.49
N ARG A 193 3.08 -15.64 -18.31
CA ARG A 193 3.75 -16.20 -17.12
C ARG A 193 2.74 -16.87 -16.19
N TRP A 194 2.12 -17.95 -16.66
CA TRP A 194 1.02 -18.62 -15.97
C TRP A 194 1.36 -19.08 -14.55
N ARG A 195 2.58 -19.59 -14.30
CA ARG A 195 3.02 -19.99 -12.95
C ARG A 195 3.07 -18.79 -11.98
N ALA A 196 3.49 -17.63 -12.47
CA ALA A 196 3.54 -16.42 -11.68
C ALA A 196 2.15 -15.82 -11.47
N LEU A 197 1.28 -15.87 -12.50
CA LEU A 197 -0.12 -15.51 -12.38
C LEU A 197 -0.84 -16.37 -11.34
N ALA A 198 -0.61 -17.70 -11.37
CA ALA A 198 -1.15 -18.63 -10.39
C ALA A 198 -0.69 -18.29 -8.97
N ALA A 199 0.58 -17.89 -8.78
CA ALA A 199 1.05 -17.40 -7.49
C ALA A 199 0.35 -16.09 -7.07
N ALA A 200 0.21 -15.14 -7.99
CA ALA A 200 -0.40 -13.83 -7.73
C ALA A 200 -1.90 -13.90 -7.39
N VAL A 201 -2.62 -14.86 -7.97
CA VAL A 201 -4.04 -15.12 -7.67
C VAL A 201 -4.20 -16.09 -6.49
N GLY A 202 -3.35 -17.11 -6.43
CA GLY A 202 -3.42 -18.17 -5.43
C GLY A 202 -3.13 -17.68 -4.02
N VAL A 203 -2.19 -16.73 -3.84
CA VAL A 203 -1.88 -16.16 -2.53
C VAL A 203 -3.11 -15.46 -1.89
N PRO A 204 -3.74 -14.45 -2.53
CA PRO A 204 -4.90 -13.80 -1.92
C PRO A 204 -6.09 -14.75 -1.74
N ALA A 205 -6.29 -15.70 -2.65
CA ALA A 205 -7.32 -16.72 -2.52
C ALA A 205 -7.08 -17.64 -1.32
N LEU A 206 -5.86 -18.18 -1.17
CA LEU A 206 -5.49 -19.08 -0.08
C LEU A 206 -5.54 -18.37 1.26
N VAL A 207 -4.96 -17.18 1.37
CA VAL A 207 -4.97 -16.39 2.60
C VAL A 207 -6.41 -16.04 3.00
N SER A 208 -7.26 -15.65 2.04
CA SER A 208 -8.66 -15.37 2.31
C SER A 208 -9.44 -16.63 2.70
N ALA A 209 -9.17 -17.77 2.09
CA ALA A 209 -9.81 -19.04 2.45
C ALA A 209 -9.42 -19.48 3.87
N VAL A 210 -8.13 -19.42 4.21
CA VAL A 210 -7.64 -19.73 5.57
C VAL A 210 -8.26 -18.77 6.59
N ALA A 211 -8.29 -17.46 6.29
CA ALA A 211 -8.94 -16.48 7.16
C ALA A 211 -10.44 -16.77 7.34
N ALA A 212 -11.15 -17.09 6.25
CA ALA A 212 -12.57 -17.41 6.28
C ALA A 212 -12.88 -18.66 7.13
N LEU A 213 -12.04 -19.70 7.05
CA LEU A 213 -12.20 -20.91 7.88
C LEU A 213 -12.08 -20.63 9.38
N ALA A 214 -11.31 -19.61 9.77
CA ALA A 214 -11.09 -19.23 11.16
C ALA A 214 -12.05 -18.12 11.64
N MET A 215 -12.93 -17.61 10.78
CA MET A 215 -13.73 -16.42 11.05
C MET A 215 -15.20 -16.76 11.33
N PRO A 216 -15.86 -16.08 12.29
CA PRO A 216 -17.31 -16.13 12.44
C PRO A 216 -18.03 -15.46 11.26
N ASP A 217 -19.05 -16.13 10.71
CA ASP A 217 -19.86 -15.63 9.57
C ASP A 217 -19.00 -15.15 8.37
N PRO A 218 -18.16 -16.02 7.76
CA PRO A 218 -17.34 -15.63 6.62
C PRO A 218 -18.18 -15.38 5.35
N ALA A 219 -19.41 -15.92 5.32
CA ALA A 219 -20.37 -15.69 4.25
C ALA A 219 -20.79 -14.21 4.15
N GLY A 220 -20.62 -13.42 5.22
CA GLY A 220 -20.80 -11.97 5.23
C GLY A 220 -20.03 -11.23 4.13
N PHE A 221 -18.87 -11.77 3.70
CA PHE A 221 -18.18 -11.23 2.52
C PHE A 221 -19.05 -11.28 1.26
N PHE A 222 -19.68 -12.43 0.99
CA PHE A 222 -20.47 -12.63 -0.23
C PHE A 222 -21.87 -12.02 -0.14
N THR A 223 -22.46 -11.97 1.06
CA THR A 223 -23.83 -11.48 1.26
C THR A 223 -23.93 -9.98 1.50
N ARG A 224 -22.87 -9.35 2.06
CA ARG A 224 -22.86 -7.91 2.38
C ARG A 224 -21.78 -7.15 1.59
N THR A 225 -20.53 -7.62 1.65
CA THR A 225 -19.36 -6.86 1.14
C THR A 225 -19.29 -6.84 -0.39
N LEU A 226 -19.38 -8.00 -1.02
CA LEU A 226 -19.26 -8.12 -2.48
C LEU A 226 -20.40 -7.40 -3.22
N PRO A 227 -21.68 -7.51 -2.82
CA PRO A 227 -22.74 -6.70 -3.40
C PRO A 227 -22.49 -5.20 -3.25
N PHE A 228 -22.00 -4.76 -2.09
CA PHE A 228 -21.64 -3.37 -1.85
C PHE A 228 -20.56 -2.89 -2.82
N LEU A 229 -19.47 -3.66 -2.99
CA LEU A 229 -18.36 -3.31 -3.88
C LEU A 229 -18.81 -3.23 -5.35
N LEU A 230 -19.78 -4.06 -5.76
CA LEU A 230 -20.26 -4.12 -7.13
C LEU A 230 -21.34 -3.07 -7.43
N ARG A 231 -22.19 -2.74 -6.45
CA ARG A 231 -23.38 -1.89 -6.67
C ARG A 231 -23.27 -0.51 -6.04
N GLY A 232 -22.39 -0.30 -5.07
CA GLY A 232 -22.20 0.99 -4.38
C GLY A 232 -23.41 1.42 -3.54
N GLU A 233 -24.22 0.49 -3.05
CA GLU A 233 -25.52 0.77 -2.40
C GLU A 233 -25.39 1.31 -0.95
N ASP A 234 -24.72 2.45 -0.78
CA ASP A 234 -24.73 3.22 0.46
C ASP A 234 -25.14 4.67 0.21
N SER A 235 -26.13 5.16 0.95
CA SER A 235 -26.51 6.57 0.92
C SER A 235 -25.35 7.49 1.30
N PHE A 236 -24.42 7.03 2.14
CA PHE A 236 -23.21 7.76 2.48
C PHE A 236 -22.22 7.82 1.30
N VAL A 237 -22.02 6.71 0.59
CA VAL A 237 -21.06 6.63 -0.53
C VAL A 237 -21.57 7.39 -1.75
N ARG A 238 -22.90 7.50 -1.94
CA ARG A 238 -23.52 8.33 -2.99
C ARG A 238 -23.07 9.78 -2.98
N LEU A 239 -22.65 10.34 -1.84
CA LEU A 239 -22.12 11.71 -1.76
C LEU A 239 -20.77 11.83 -2.46
N TYR A 240 -19.96 10.78 -2.40
CA TYR A 240 -18.60 10.74 -2.95
C TYR A 240 -18.51 9.96 -4.27
N GLU A 241 -19.63 9.43 -4.75
CA GLU A 241 -19.71 8.69 -6.00
C GLU A 241 -19.37 9.61 -7.18
N ALA A 242 -18.26 9.30 -7.85
CA ALA A 242 -17.79 9.98 -9.06
C ALA A 242 -17.96 9.11 -10.31
N SER A 243 -18.83 8.09 -10.24
CA SER A 243 -19.15 7.25 -11.39
C SER A 243 -19.81 8.13 -12.47
N PRO A 244 -19.61 7.82 -13.77
CA PRO A 244 -20.30 8.54 -14.83
C PRO A 244 -21.81 8.57 -14.62
N ALA A 245 -22.41 7.47 -14.16
CA ALA A 245 -23.83 7.40 -13.83
C ALA A 245 -24.24 8.42 -12.75
N ALA A 246 -23.51 8.50 -11.64
CA ALA A 246 -23.81 9.47 -10.57
C ALA A 246 -23.54 10.92 -10.98
N VAL A 247 -22.47 11.18 -11.73
CA VAL A 247 -22.13 12.52 -12.21
C VAL A 247 -23.14 13.00 -13.25
N LEU A 248 -23.51 12.15 -14.21
CA LEU A 248 -24.51 12.46 -15.23
C LEU A 248 -25.89 12.72 -14.60
N ALA A 249 -26.30 11.87 -13.64
CA ALA A 249 -27.55 12.08 -12.91
C ALA A 249 -27.57 13.43 -12.15
N ARG A 250 -26.45 13.84 -11.53
CA ARG A 250 -26.31 15.16 -10.89
C ARG A 250 -26.36 16.33 -11.88
N LEU A 251 -26.01 16.09 -13.14
CA LEU A 251 -26.09 17.05 -14.24
C LEU A 251 -27.45 17.02 -14.97
N GLY A 252 -28.42 16.23 -14.48
CA GLY A 252 -29.75 16.10 -15.09
C GLY A 252 -29.76 15.26 -16.38
N VAL A 253 -28.68 14.51 -16.64
CA VAL A 253 -28.60 13.56 -17.75
C VAL A 253 -28.99 12.18 -17.22
N PRO A 254 -30.01 11.52 -17.80
CA PRO A 254 -30.47 10.20 -17.35
C PRO A 254 -29.40 9.12 -17.51
#